data_AF-A0A1Z5KFH0-F1
#
_entry.id   AF-A0A1Z5KFH0-F1
#
_cell.length_a   1.000
_cell.length_b   1.000
_cell.length_c   1.000
_cell.angle_alpha   90.00
_cell.angle_beta   90.00
_cell.angle_gamma   90.00
#
_symmetry.space_group_name_H-M   'P 1'
#
loop_
_entity.id
_entity.type
_entity.pdbx_description
1 polymer ?
#
loop_
_entity_poly.entity_id
_entity_poly.type
_entity_poly.pdbx_seq_one_letter_code
_entity_poly.pdbx_strand_id
1 'polypeptide(L)'
;MNFWRTVALIGWTSSSVQAIRHIQFASPLQALTIPDADVPPTPRSRYLKKIAAGLQAEQQVRDKLGEDGPIAVDISQADWAQAATANAKRQQLHKDRMLEEAFDKAVASVDAKLSKKQQSSSSTSPSQYQFVGVIQPNDASQVIQWFARPKPANSKWSVRLVHVNRDAIVHDLFRRGKIDLFGRYTNTGSKDPETGLPVVRSQYSVRERSWK
;
A
#
# COMPACT_ATOMS: atom_id res chain seq x y z
N MET A 1 -48.79 52.02 -48.24
CA MET A 1 -48.16 50.69 -48.45
C MET A 1 -46.68 50.91 -48.62
N ASN A 2 -45.86 50.39 -47.71
CA ASN A 2 -44.47 49.93 -47.92
C ASN A 2 -43.93 49.46 -46.56
N PHE A 3 -43.86 48.14 -46.42
CA PHE A 3 -43.33 47.40 -45.29
C PHE A 3 -41.81 47.36 -45.37
N TRP A 4 -41.11 47.85 -44.34
CA TRP A 4 -39.74 47.43 -44.05
C TRP A 4 -39.63 47.08 -42.58
N ARG A 5 -39.54 45.77 -42.31
CA ARG A 5 -39.27 45.18 -41.00
C ARG A 5 -37.80 45.38 -40.66
N THR A 6 -37.51 46.12 -39.60
CA THR A 6 -36.20 46.11 -38.94
C THR A 6 -36.23 45.01 -37.88
N VAL A 7 -35.62 43.86 -38.17
CA VAL A 7 -35.36 42.81 -37.18
C VAL A 7 -33.95 43.05 -36.64
N ALA A 8 -33.86 43.62 -35.44
CA ALA A 8 -32.61 43.70 -34.70
C ALA A 8 -32.33 42.32 -34.08
N LEU A 9 -31.32 41.63 -34.59
CA LEU A 9 -30.73 40.42 -34.02
C LEU A 9 -30.06 40.78 -32.68
N ILE A 10 -30.71 40.42 -31.58
CA ILE A 10 -30.09 40.39 -30.26
C ILE A 10 -29.13 39.20 -30.25
N GLY A 11 -27.84 39.47 -30.42
CA GLY A 11 -26.78 38.49 -30.27
C GLY A 11 -26.73 37.98 -28.83
N TRP A 12 -27.21 36.75 -28.61
CA TRP A 12 -26.95 36.00 -27.39
C TRP A 12 -25.50 35.52 -27.42
N THR A 13 -24.61 36.22 -26.69
CA THR A 13 -23.30 35.69 -26.32
C THR A 13 -23.52 34.56 -25.30
N SER A 14 -23.55 33.33 -25.81
CA SER A 14 -23.56 32.11 -25.00
C SER A 14 -22.22 32.04 -24.25
N SER A 15 -22.20 32.57 -23.04
CA SER A 15 -21.15 32.35 -22.06
C SER A 15 -21.35 30.95 -21.50
N SER A 16 -20.66 29.97 -22.07
CA SER A 16 -20.65 28.60 -21.57
C SER A 16 -19.86 28.54 -20.26
N VAL A 17 -20.57 28.69 -19.15
CA VAL A 17 -20.04 28.38 -17.81
C VAL A 17 -19.92 26.85 -17.70
N GLN A 18 -18.78 26.28 -18.11
CA GLN A 18 -18.43 24.90 -17.77
C GLN A 18 -17.87 24.86 -16.35
N ALA A 19 -18.77 24.78 -15.37
CA ALA A 19 -18.41 24.33 -14.04
C ALA A 19 -18.05 22.83 -14.12
N ILE A 20 -16.76 22.53 -14.27
CA ILE A 20 -16.20 21.18 -14.19
C ILE A 20 -16.44 20.69 -12.75
N ARG A 21 -17.51 19.92 -12.52
CA ARG A 21 -17.76 19.29 -11.23
C ARG A 21 -16.84 18.08 -11.10
N HIS A 22 -16.01 18.06 -10.06
CA HIS A 22 -15.10 16.96 -9.76
C HIS A 22 -15.87 15.66 -9.47
N ILE A 23 -15.69 14.65 -10.33
CA ILE A 23 -16.26 13.31 -10.17
C ILE A 23 -15.55 12.60 -9.01
N GLN A 24 -16.31 12.07 -8.05
CA GLN A 24 -15.79 11.26 -6.95
C GLN A 24 -15.69 9.78 -7.35
N PHE A 25 -14.50 9.21 -7.20
CA PHE A 25 -14.19 7.85 -7.64
C PHE A 25 -14.46 6.81 -6.55
N ALA A 26 -15.14 5.73 -6.93
CA ALA A 26 -15.34 4.54 -6.11
C ALA A 26 -14.95 3.30 -6.92
N SER A 27 -13.66 2.96 -6.95
CA SER A 27 -13.15 1.76 -7.64
C SER A 27 -12.16 0.96 -6.76
N PRO A 28 -11.84 -0.30 -7.11
CA PRO A 28 -11.09 -1.22 -6.26
C PRO A 28 -9.60 -0.91 -6.41
N LEU A 29 -9.16 0.08 -5.66
CA LEU A 29 -7.80 0.59 -5.69
C LEU A 29 -6.90 -0.33 -4.86
N GLN A 30 -5.72 -0.69 -5.36
CA GLN A 30 -4.67 -1.27 -4.52
C GLN A 30 -4.31 -0.20 -3.47
N ALA A 31 -4.84 -0.41 -2.27
CA ALA A 31 -4.81 0.57 -1.21
C ALA A 31 -3.85 0.13 -0.11
N LEU A 32 -2.84 0.95 0.15
CA LEU A 32 -2.03 0.80 1.34
C LEU A 32 -2.73 1.58 2.45
N THR A 33 -3.05 0.89 3.54
CA THR A 33 -3.71 1.48 4.71
C THR A 33 -2.77 1.41 5.90
N ILE A 34 -2.62 2.53 6.60
CA ILE A 34 -1.90 2.57 7.86
C ILE A 34 -2.96 2.45 8.96
N PRO A 35 -2.98 1.33 9.70
CA PRO A 35 -3.92 1.16 10.80
C PRO A 35 -3.59 2.13 11.92
N ASP A 36 -4.60 2.53 12.67
CA ASP A 36 -4.40 3.36 13.85
C ASP A 36 -3.66 2.58 14.96
N ALA A 37 -3.01 3.31 15.85
CA ALA A 37 -2.26 2.72 16.97
C ALA A 37 -3.14 1.85 17.89
N ASP A 38 -4.45 2.11 17.93
CA ASP A 38 -5.43 1.40 18.75
C ASP A 38 -5.93 0.09 18.13
N VAL A 39 -5.49 -0.24 16.91
CA VAL A 39 -5.87 -1.51 16.27
C VAL A 39 -5.09 -2.65 16.92
N PRO A 40 -5.77 -3.71 17.39
CA PRO A 40 -5.07 -4.85 17.96
C PRO A 40 -4.08 -5.42 16.93
N PRO A 41 -2.82 -5.67 17.32
CA PRO A 41 -1.80 -6.13 16.39
C PRO A 41 -2.23 -7.44 15.73
N THR A 42 -2.07 -7.52 14.41
CA THR A 42 -2.39 -8.73 13.63
C THR A 42 -1.59 -9.93 14.12
N PRO A 43 -2.09 -11.18 13.96
CA PRO A 43 -1.36 -12.38 14.36
C PRO A 43 0.07 -12.41 13.80
N ARG A 44 0.24 -12.01 12.54
CA ARG A 44 1.55 -11.88 11.89
C ARG A 44 2.47 -10.87 12.58
N SER A 45 1.97 -9.68 12.91
CA SER A 45 2.79 -8.67 13.60
C SER A 45 3.20 -9.09 15.02
N ARG A 46 2.35 -9.87 15.71
CA ARG A 46 2.69 -10.48 17.01
C ARG A 46 3.78 -11.52 16.84
N TYR A 47 3.62 -12.43 15.88
CA TYR A 47 4.58 -13.48 15.57
C TYR A 47 5.97 -12.93 15.22
N LEU A 48 6.06 -11.92 14.35
CA LEU A 48 7.34 -11.32 13.96
C LEU A 48 8.07 -10.71 15.16
N LYS A 49 7.35 -10.08 16.09
CA LYS A 49 7.95 -9.54 17.33
C LYS A 49 8.50 -10.64 18.23
N LYS A 50 7.80 -11.78 18.34
CA LYS A 50 8.26 -12.94 19.12
C LYS A 50 9.54 -13.51 18.53
N ILE A 51 9.55 -13.77 17.22
CA ILE A 51 10.72 -14.32 16.53
C ILE A 51 11.91 -13.38 16.60
N ALA A 52 11.71 -12.08 16.36
CA ALA A 52 12.80 -11.11 16.43
C ALA A 52 13.44 -11.10 17.83
N ALA A 53 12.62 -11.13 18.89
CA ALA A 53 13.12 -11.17 20.26
C ALA A 53 13.84 -12.49 20.58
N GLY A 54 13.31 -13.61 20.12
CA GLY A 54 13.95 -14.93 20.28
C GLY A 54 15.31 -15.01 19.58
N LEU A 55 15.38 -14.61 18.31
CA LEU A 55 16.63 -14.58 17.55
C LEU A 55 17.67 -13.64 18.17
N GLN A 56 17.26 -12.49 18.70
CA GLN A 56 18.17 -11.60 19.42
C GLN A 56 18.72 -12.24 20.70
N ALA A 57 17.90 -13.00 21.42
CA ALA A 57 18.34 -13.71 22.62
C ALA A 57 19.30 -14.87 22.29
N GLU A 58 19.02 -15.64 21.24
CA GLU A 58 19.94 -16.65 20.72
C GLU A 58 21.27 -16.02 20.32
N GLN A 59 21.26 -14.91 19.58
CA GLN A 59 22.47 -14.22 19.16
C GLN A 59 23.30 -13.79 20.38
N GLN A 60 22.67 -13.21 21.41
CA GLN A 60 23.37 -12.84 22.65
C GLN A 60 23.99 -14.04 23.39
N VAL A 61 23.38 -15.22 23.28
CA VAL A 61 23.94 -16.45 23.87
C VAL A 61 25.09 -16.97 23.04
N ARG A 62 24.98 -16.96 21.70
CA ARG A 62 26.08 -17.30 20.78
C ARG A 62 27.29 -16.40 21.00
N ASP A 63 27.07 -15.09 21.13
CA ASP A 63 28.14 -14.12 21.38
C ASP A 63 28.86 -14.37 22.73
N LYS A 64 28.13 -14.86 23.74
CA LYS A 64 28.70 -15.21 25.07
C LYS A 64 29.42 -16.55 25.08
N LEU A 65 28.99 -17.49 24.24
CA LEU A 65 29.62 -18.79 24.08
C LEU A 65 30.99 -18.69 23.41
N GLY A 66 31.24 -17.64 22.62
CA GLY A 66 32.54 -17.36 21.99
C GLY A 66 32.92 -18.40 20.93
N GLU A 67 34.03 -18.16 20.22
CA GLU A 67 34.61 -19.20 19.35
C GLU A 67 35.14 -20.37 20.18
N ASP A 68 34.80 -21.58 19.74
CA ASP A 68 35.13 -22.82 20.42
C ASP A 68 36.63 -22.94 20.70
N GLY A 69 37.00 -22.80 21.97
CA GLY A 69 38.32 -23.19 22.46
C GLY A 69 38.54 -24.69 22.20
N PRO A 70 39.80 -25.13 22.00
CA PRO A 70 40.09 -26.51 21.61
C PRO A 70 39.52 -27.49 22.63
N ILE A 71 38.75 -28.46 22.12
CA ILE A 71 38.19 -29.56 22.92
C ILE A 71 39.37 -30.30 23.54
N ALA A 72 39.52 -30.20 24.87
CA ALA A 72 40.54 -30.96 25.59
C ALA A 72 40.18 -32.45 25.51
N VAL A 73 40.90 -33.20 24.66
CA VAL A 73 40.74 -34.64 24.51
C VAL A 73 41.84 -35.33 25.29
N ASP A 74 41.46 -36.24 26.18
CA ASP A 74 42.41 -37.12 26.86
C ASP A 74 42.82 -38.26 25.91
N ILE A 75 44.06 -38.23 25.45
CA ILE A 75 44.62 -39.15 24.43
C ILE A 75 45.05 -40.48 25.06
N SER A 76 45.02 -40.60 26.39
CA SER A 76 45.53 -41.79 27.10
C SER A 76 44.65 -43.04 27.00
N GLN A 77 43.41 -42.91 26.50
CA GLN A 77 42.46 -44.02 26.40
C GLN A 77 42.50 -44.70 25.02
N ALA A 78 42.38 -46.04 24.99
CA ALA A 78 42.35 -46.82 23.74
C ALA A 78 41.22 -46.40 22.78
N ASP A 79 40.11 -45.88 23.31
CA ASP A 79 38.93 -45.42 22.57
C ASP A 79 38.75 -43.88 22.57
N TRP A 80 39.86 -43.13 22.68
CA TRP A 80 39.84 -41.66 22.77
C TRP A 80 39.03 -40.98 21.64
N ALA A 81 39.03 -41.55 20.43
CA ALA A 81 38.28 -41.03 19.29
C ALA A 81 36.75 -41.15 19.48
N GLN A 82 36.27 -42.24 20.07
CA GLN A 82 34.85 -42.41 20.39
C GLN A 82 34.43 -41.53 21.57
N ALA A 83 35.29 -41.40 22.58
CA ALA A 83 35.07 -40.50 23.71
C ALA A 83 35.04 -39.02 23.28
N ALA A 84 35.93 -38.62 22.37
CA ALA A 84 35.98 -37.27 21.82
C ALA A 84 34.71 -36.91 21.04
N THR A 85 34.24 -37.81 20.16
CA THR A 85 33.01 -37.59 19.40
C THR A 85 31.77 -37.57 20.31
N ALA A 86 31.71 -38.44 21.31
CA ALA A 86 30.63 -38.45 22.30
C ALA A 86 30.61 -37.16 23.15
N ASN A 87 31.77 -36.67 23.57
CA ASN A 87 31.89 -35.43 24.33
C ASN A 87 31.58 -34.20 23.48
N ALA A 88 32.03 -34.15 22.21
CA ALA A 88 31.67 -33.10 21.27
C ALA A 88 30.14 -33.06 21.06
N LYS A 89 29.49 -34.22 20.89
CA LYS A 89 28.03 -34.32 20.77
C LYS A 89 27.33 -33.85 22.04
N ARG A 90 27.83 -34.20 23.23
CA ARG A 90 27.27 -33.72 24.52
C ARG A 90 27.40 -32.20 24.66
N GLN A 91 28.55 -31.63 24.27
CA GLN A 91 28.76 -30.19 24.30
C GLN A 91 27.85 -29.46 23.32
N GLN A 92 27.68 -29.98 22.10
CA GLN A 92 26.74 -29.44 21.11
C GLN A 92 25.31 -29.46 21.65
N LEU A 93 24.83 -30.61 22.14
CA LEU A 93 23.49 -30.72 22.73
C LEU A 93 23.27 -29.75 23.90
N HIS A 94 24.30 -29.52 24.72
CA HIS A 94 24.22 -28.55 25.80
C HIS A 94 24.12 -27.12 25.27
N LYS A 95 24.89 -26.76 24.23
CA LYS A 95 24.80 -25.45 23.58
C LYS A 95 23.43 -25.22 22.95
N ASP A 96 22.93 -26.21 22.22
CA ASP A 96 21.62 -26.16 21.57
C ASP A 96 20.52 -25.95 22.61
N ARG A 97 20.58 -26.69 23.73
CA ARG A 97 19.65 -26.51 24.85
C ARG A 97 19.70 -25.10 25.45
N MET A 98 20.90 -24.53 25.62
CA MET A 98 21.03 -23.16 26.12
C MET A 98 20.44 -22.12 25.16
N LEU A 99 20.54 -22.35 23.85
CA LEU A 99 19.94 -21.49 22.83
C LEU A 99 18.41 -21.59 22.86
N GLU A 100 17.87 -22.81 22.91
CA GLU A 100 16.43 -23.06 23.01
C GLU A 100 15.83 -22.42 24.27
N GLU A 101 16.46 -22.63 25.44
CA GLU A 101 16.00 -22.04 26.70
C GLU A 101 16.02 -20.50 26.67
N ALA A 102 17.02 -19.91 26.02
CA ALA A 102 17.11 -18.46 25.85
C ALA A 102 16.04 -17.91 24.91
N PHE A 103 15.77 -18.60 23.80
CA PHE A 103 14.70 -18.27 22.86
C PHE A 103 13.34 -18.30 23.56
N ASP A 104 13.02 -19.39 24.25
CA ASP A 104 11.74 -19.58 24.92
C ASP A 104 11.50 -18.53 26.01
N LYS A 105 12.55 -18.23 26.80
CA LYS A 105 12.48 -17.18 27.83
C LYS A 105 12.21 -15.80 27.21
N ALA A 106 12.83 -15.48 26.08
CA ALA A 106 12.61 -14.23 25.37
C ALA A 106 11.17 -14.13 24.84
N VAL A 107 10.66 -15.19 24.21
CA VAL A 107 9.29 -15.26 23.70
C VAL A 107 8.27 -15.12 24.84
N ALA A 108 8.46 -15.84 25.94
CA ALA A 108 7.60 -15.75 27.12
C ALA A 108 7.52 -14.32 27.68
N SER A 109 8.65 -13.59 27.68
CA SER A 109 8.70 -12.19 28.12
C SER A 109 7.90 -11.26 27.21
N VAL A 110 7.89 -11.51 25.90
CA VAL A 110 7.11 -10.75 24.91
C VAL A 110 5.62 -11.03 25.08
N ASP A 111 5.25 -12.30 25.30
CA ASP A 111 3.86 -12.69 25.55
C ASP A 111 3.31 -12.06 26.83
N ALA A 112 4.10 -12.04 27.90
CA ALA A 112 3.74 -11.36 29.15
C ALA A 112 3.58 -9.83 28.99
N LYS A 113 4.34 -9.20 28.08
CA LYS A 113 4.21 -7.77 27.78
C LYS A 113 2.99 -7.47 26.92
N LEU A 114 2.68 -8.34 25.95
CA LEU A 114 1.53 -8.18 25.06
C LEU A 114 0.20 -8.32 25.82
N SER A 115 0.11 -9.25 26.78
CA SER A 115 -1.07 -9.43 27.62
C SER A 115 -1.32 -8.24 28.55
N LYS A 116 -0.27 -7.68 29.17
CA LYS A 116 -0.38 -6.49 30.03
C LYS A 116 -0.78 -5.23 29.26
N LYS A 117 -0.29 -5.04 28.02
CA LYS A 117 -0.60 -3.84 27.22
C LYS A 117 -2.06 -3.78 26.80
N GLN A 118 -2.73 -4.92 26.58
CA GLN A 118 -4.17 -4.98 26.24
C GLN A 118 -5.09 -4.45 27.34
N GLN A 119 -4.64 -4.40 28.61
CA GLN A 119 -5.46 -3.88 29.71
C GLN A 119 -5.33 -2.36 29.92
N SER A 120 -4.40 -1.68 29.24
CA SER A 120 -4.02 -0.28 29.55
C SER A 120 -4.29 0.73 28.43
N SER A 121 -4.69 0.31 27.23
CA SER A 121 -4.89 1.23 26.10
C SER A 121 -6.37 1.59 25.90
N SER A 122 -6.91 2.40 26.80
CA SER A 122 -8.17 3.12 26.60
C SER A 122 -7.93 4.63 26.70
N SER A 123 -7.02 5.14 25.87
CA SER A 123 -6.86 6.58 25.61
C SER A 123 -5.96 6.72 24.38
N THR A 124 -6.45 7.20 23.26
CA THR A 124 -6.43 8.64 22.95
C THR A 124 -7.41 8.88 21.80
N SER A 125 -8.16 9.97 21.88
CA SER A 125 -9.20 10.40 20.93
C SER A 125 -8.95 9.95 19.48
N PRO A 126 -9.90 9.27 18.83
CA PRO A 126 -9.75 8.90 17.43
C PRO A 126 -9.55 10.18 16.62
N SER A 127 -8.49 10.24 15.81
CA SER A 127 -8.27 11.36 14.91
C SER A 127 -9.55 11.62 14.11
N GLN A 128 -10.12 12.82 14.24
CA GLN A 128 -11.40 13.17 13.58
C GLN A 128 -11.27 13.10 12.05
N TYR A 129 -10.05 13.23 11.55
CA TYR A 129 -9.71 13.23 10.14
C TYR A 129 -8.88 12.00 9.75
N GLN A 130 -9.02 11.61 8.49
CA GLN A 130 -8.16 10.66 7.78
C GLN A 130 -7.51 11.38 6.58
N PHE A 131 -6.28 10.99 6.26
CA PHE A 131 -5.51 11.48 5.12
C PHE A 131 -5.55 10.45 3.98
N VAL A 132 -5.86 10.92 2.78
CA VAL A 132 -5.91 10.10 1.57
C VAL A 132 -4.91 10.65 0.57
N GLY A 133 -3.88 9.87 0.26
CA GLY A 133 -2.92 10.18 -0.79
C GLY A 133 -3.35 9.55 -2.11
N VAL A 134 -3.51 10.35 -3.15
CA VAL A 134 -3.86 9.92 -4.51
C VAL A 134 -2.61 9.97 -5.37
N ILE A 135 -2.18 8.82 -5.87
CA ILE A 135 -1.03 8.70 -6.76
C ILE A 135 -1.54 8.90 -8.18
N GLN A 136 -1.04 9.94 -8.84
CA GLN A 136 -1.40 10.25 -10.22
C GLN A 136 -0.47 9.52 -11.19
N PRO A 137 -1.00 8.81 -12.19
CA PRO A 137 -0.20 7.96 -13.07
C PRO A 137 0.56 8.68 -14.18
N ASN A 138 0.46 10.01 -14.32
CA ASN A 138 1.15 10.78 -15.37
C ASN A 138 1.96 11.93 -14.76
N ASP A 139 2.97 12.40 -15.51
CA ASP A 139 3.94 13.49 -15.30
C ASP A 139 3.34 14.86 -14.87
N ALA A 140 2.45 14.87 -13.88
CA ALA A 140 2.05 16.04 -13.16
C ALA A 140 3.15 16.38 -12.14
N SER A 141 3.34 17.68 -11.90
CA SER A 141 4.37 18.23 -11.01
C SER A 141 4.36 17.67 -9.57
N GLN A 142 3.30 16.98 -9.17
CA GLN A 142 3.19 16.29 -7.89
C GLN A 142 2.76 14.83 -8.08
N VAL A 143 3.66 13.92 -7.73
CA VAL A 143 3.47 12.45 -7.79
C VAL A 143 2.31 11.99 -6.88
N ILE A 144 2.05 12.71 -5.79
CA ILE A 144 1.03 12.38 -4.78
C ILE A 144 0.25 13.64 -4.39
N GLN A 145 -1.08 13.57 -4.48
CA GLN A 145 -1.98 14.60 -3.96
C GLN A 145 -2.63 14.14 -2.65
N TRP A 146 -2.55 14.95 -1.61
CA TRP A 146 -3.08 14.63 -0.28
C TRP A 146 -4.45 15.29 -0.04
N PHE A 147 -5.40 14.52 0.48
CA PHE A 147 -6.74 14.98 0.85
C PHE A 147 -7.04 14.63 2.29
N ALA A 148 -7.47 15.60 3.09
CA ALA A 148 -8.02 15.36 4.42
C ALA A 148 -9.54 15.23 4.33
N ARG A 149 -10.11 14.19 4.95
CA ARG A 149 -11.56 13.99 5.01
C ARG A 149 -11.99 13.49 6.39
N PRO A 150 -13.25 13.68 6.82
CA PRO A 150 -13.74 13.12 8.07
C PRO A 150 -13.57 11.59 8.08
N LYS A 151 -13.18 11.04 9.24
CA LYS A 151 -13.00 9.61 9.41
C LYS A 151 -14.37 8.91 9.48
N PRO A 152 -14.67 7.90 8.64
CA PRO A 152 -15.93 7.18 8.70
C PRO A 152 -16.09 6.50 10.06
N ALA A 153 -17.34 6.42 10.52
CA ALA A 153 -17.69 5.71 11.74
C ALA A 153 -17.11 4.28 11.69
N ASN A 154 -16.44 3.87 12.77
CA ASN A 154 -15.78 2.57 12.94
C ASN A 154 -14.56 2.29 12.04
N SER A 155 -14.01 3.29 11.35
CA SER A 155 -12.74 3.09 10.62
C SER A 155 -11.57 2.84 11.58
N LYS A 156 -10.73 1.87 11.24
CA LYS A 156 -9.53 1.44 11.99
C LYS A 156 -8.22 1.98 11.38
N TRP A 157 -8.32 2.93 10.46
CA TRP A 157 -7.17 3.49 9.75
C TRP A 157 -7.33 5.00 9.59
N SER A 158 -6.20 5.70 9.60
CA SER A 158 -6.09 7.15 9.48
C SER A 158 -5.43 7.59 8.18
N VAL A 159 -4.60 6.75 7.56
CA VAL A 159 -3.92 7.09 6.29
C VAL A 159 -4.21 6.01 5.25
N ARG A 160 -4.60 6.43 4.05
CA ARG A 160 -4.80 5.54 2.90
C ARG A 160 -4.16 6.10 1.65
N LEU A 161 -3.27 5.33 1.03
CA LEU A 161 -2.75 5.62 -0.30
C LEU A 161 -3.57 4.88 -1.35
N VAL A 162 -3.84 5.57 -2.45
CA VAL A 162 -4.76 5.14 -3.49
C VAL A 162 -4.08 5.28 -4.85
N HIS A 163 -3.86 4.15 -5.52
CA HIS A 163 -3.38 4.11 -6.90
C HIS A 163 -4.56 4.19 -7.87
N VAL A 164 -4.74 5.34 -8.52
CA VAL A 164 -5.87 5.59 -9.41
C VAL A 164 -5.53 5.04 -10.80
N ASN A 165 -6.02 3.84 -11.12
CA ASN A 165 -5.98 3.34 -12.50
C ASN A 165 -7.05 4.08 -13.33
N ARG A 166 -6.60 5.03 -14.15
CA ARG A 166 -7.47 5.88 -14.98
C ARG A 166 -8.33 5.06 -15.93
N ASP A 167 -7.77 4.03 -16.56
CA ASP A 167 -8.47 3.24 -17.58
C ASP A 167 -9.57 2.39 -16.96
N ALA A 168 -9.28 1.76 -15.82
CA ALA A 168 -10.27 1.01 -15.06
C ALA A 168 -11.45 1.90 -14.61
N ILE A 169 -11.15 3.15 -14.27
CA ILE A 169 -12.16 4.14 -13.86
C ILE A 169 -13.02 4.59 -15.04
N VAL A 170 -12.40 4.96 -16.16
CA VAL A 170 -13.14 5.36 -17.37
C VAL A 170 -14.03 4.20 -17.82
N HIS A 171 -13.50 2.99 -17.81
CA HIS A 171 -14.24 1.80 -18.17
C HIS A 171 -15.42 1.50 -17.21
N ASP A 172 -15.24 1.63 -15.90
CA ASP A 172 -16.33 1.46 -14.91
C ASP A 172 -17.40 2.55 -15.04
N LEU A 173 -17.01 3.82 -15.21
CA LEU A 173 -17.93 4.93 -15.41
C LEU A 173 -18.73 4.78 -16.72
N PHE A 174 -18.09 4.30 -17.78
CA PHE A 174 -18.74 4.01 -19.06
C PHE A 174 -19.74 2.87 -18.93
N ARG A 175 -19.35 1.75 -18.28
CA ARG A 175 -20.26 0.62 -18.02
C ARG A 175 -21.46 0.99 -17.16
N ARG A 176 -21.28 1.89 -16.19
CA ARG A 176 -22.37 2.41 -15.34
C ARG A 176 -23.22 3.49 -16.04
N GLY A 177 -22.90 3.84 -17.29
CA GLY A 177 -23.62 4.84 -18.06
C GLY A 177 -23.52 6.26 -17.51
N LYS A 178 -22.45 6.56 -16.75
CA LYS A 178 -22.21 7.91 -16.19
C LYS A 178 -21.49 8.83 -17.17
N ILE A 179 -20.71 8.26 -18.09
CA ILE A 179 -19.96 9.01 -19.09
C ILE A 179 -20.17 8.41 -20.48
N ASP A 180 -20.03 9.26 -21.49
CA ASP A 180 -19.96 8.87 -22.89
C ASP A 180 -18.57 9.18 -23.46
N LEU A 181 -18.09 8.27 -24.29
CA LEU A 181 -16.82 8.36 -24.99
C LEU A 181 -17.09 8.81 -26.42
N PHE A 182 -16.62 10.00 -26.78
CA PHE A 182 -16.75 10.55 -28.12
C PHE A 182 -15.42 10.43 -28.87
N GLY A 183 -15.41 9.69 -29.96
CA GLY A 183 -14.33 9.70 -30.94
C GLY A 183 -14.58 10.76 -32.00
N ARG A 184 -13.69 11.73 -32.13
CA ARG A 184 -13.68 12.68 -33.24
C ARG A 184 -12.55 12.30 -34.19
N TYR A 185 -12.89 12.04 -35.44
CA TYR A 185 -11.91 11.81 -36.49
C TYR A 185 -11.69 13.12 -37.23
N THR A 186 -10.47 13.66 -37.16
CA THR A 186 -10.08 14.85 -37.90
C THR A 186 -9.08 14.45 -38.98
N ASN A 187 -9.48 14.63 -40.24
CA ASN A 187 -8.55 14.55 -41.35
C ASN A 187 -7.63 15.78 -41.29
N THR A 188 -6.33 15.55 -41.16
CA THR A 188 -5.34 16.64 -41.02
C THR A 188 -4.94 17.25 -42.36
N GLY A 189 -5.48 16.73 -43.48
CA GLY A 189 -5.12 17.15 -44.85
C GLY A 189 -3.73 16.69 -45.31
N SER A 190 -2.93 16.13 -44.39
CA SER A 190 -1.62 15.53 -44.68
C SER A 190 -1.80 14.10 -45.15
N LYS A 191 -1.04 13.70 -46.18
CA LYS A 191 -0.94 12.30 -46.60
C LYS A 191 0.22 11.63 -45.88
N ASP A 192 0.02 10.36 -45.54
CA ASP A 192 1.06 9.52 -44.95
C ASP A 192 2.13 9.24 -46.02
N PRO A 193 3.42 9.54 -45.77
CA PRO A 193 4.47 9.46 -46.80
C PRO A 193 4.68 8.05 -47.36
N GLU A 194 4.34 7.01 -46.60
CA GLU A 194 4.56 5.62 -47.01
C GLU A 194 3.37 5.03 -47.79
N THR A 195 2.14 5.36 -47.39
CA THR A 195 0.92 4.77 -47.97
C THR A 195 0.19 5.69 -48.95
N GLY A 196 0.51 7.00 -48.94
CA GLY A 196 -0.18 8.01 -49.77
C GLY A 196 -1.63 8.28 -49.37
N LEU A 197 -2.11 7.65 -48.29
CA LEU A 197 -3.47 7.80 -47.76
C LEU A 197 -3.57 9.03 -46.85
N PRO A 198 -4.75 9.66 -46.73
CA PRO A 198 -4.94 10.78 -45.82
C PRO A 198 -4.78 10.34 -44.36
N VAL A 199 -3.98 11.09 -43.60
CA VAL A 199 -3.81 10.86 -42.16
C VAL A 199 -5.07 11.33 -41.44
N VAL A 200 -5.82 10.37 -40.89
CA VAL A 200 -6.97 10.62 -40.04
C VAL A 200 -6.53 10.45 -38.59
N ARG A 201 -6.49 11.54 -37.83
CA ARG A 201 -6.21 11.46 -36.38
C ARG A 201 -7.51 11.25 -35.62
N SER A 202 -7.55 10.22 -34.78
CA SER A 202 -8.61 10.04 -33.80
C SER A 202 -8.28 10.85 -32.53
N GLN A 203 -9.22 11.69 -32.10
CA GLN A 203 -9.20 12.37 -30.82
C GLN A 203 -10.37 11.85 -29.98
N TYR A 204 -10.06 11.27 -28.82
CA TYR A 204 -11.08 10.79 -27.89
C TYR A 204 -11.34 11.85 -26.82
N SER A 205 -12.62 12.16 -26.58
CA SER A 205 -13.05 13.05 -25.51
C SER A 205 -14.09 12.36 -24.63
N VAL A 206 -14.03 12.60 -23.33
CA VAL A 206 -14.95 12.05 -22.33
C VAL A 206 -15.90 13.14 -21.89
N ARG A 207 -17.21 12.87 -21.87
CA ARG A 207 -18.22 13.80 -21.32
C ARG A 207 -19.16 13.06 -20.37
N GLU A 208 -19.69 13.76 -19.38
CA GLU A 208 -20.77 13.21 -18.55
C GLU A 208 -22.02 12.97 -19.40
N ARG A 209 -22.69 11.84 -19.17
CA ARG A 209 -23.94 11.52 -19.86
C ARG A 209 -25.07 12.37 -19.28
N SER A 210 -25.54 13.35 -20.05
CA SER A 210 -26.75 14.11 -19.70
C SER A 210 -27.97 13.49 -20.39
N TRP A 211 -28.97 13.05 -19.62
CA TRP A 211 -30.26 12.57 -20.12
C TRP A 211 -31.24 13.71 -20.44
N LYS A 212 -30.73 14.91 -20.71
CA LYS A 212 -31.54 16.07 -21.08
C LYS A 212 -31.78 16.09 -22.57
#